data_AF-A0A183E6Q9-F1
#
_entry.id   AF-A0A183E6Q9-F1
#
_cell.length_a   1.000
_cell.length_b   1.000
_cell.length_c   1.000
_cell.angle_alpha   90.00
_cell.angle_beta   90.00
_cell.angle_gamma   90.00
#
_symmetry.space_group_name_H-M   'P 1'
#
loop_
_entity.id
_entity.type
_entity.pdbx_description
1 polymer ?
#
loop_
_entity_poly.entity_id
_entity_poly.type
_entity_poly.pdbx_seq_one_letter_code
_entity_poly.pdbx_strand_id
1 'polypeptide(L)'
;LIIKNHDNSSSVFFLGLGHGTFVAGLIASSDRKCDGFAPAASIYAYKVFTKKQVSFTSWFLDAFNHAILRGINVLNLSIGGPDFTDLPFMDKVWELTANGIILISAIGNDGPKFGTLNNPADQMDVIGVGGINADSKIARFSSRGMTTWELPAGYGRVKPDIVSYGASVYGSALDGGCRALSGTSVASPVVAGAVAVMLSGIEDKRLWNPAVVKQALIEGATRLPNVATMFEQGAGKMNILASFQFMRRYTPRITLIPPYIDFNECPYMWPYCSQPLYASALPTIINVTIVNGLGVSGRIVDEPIWEPFLDEKGDILNVSIMYSDLLWPWSGYMAIAVSVVADGSTYDGSASGRISVTVVSEDHGVQKRSTAQLLLRVRIIPTPPKSQRLLWDQYRNMRYPPGYFPRDDLRDKANILDWNADHPHTNFKALYQHLRSSGYYIEVLGEPLTCVDLSYYSVYLLVDPEDEFFPGEREKLSTEVTHNGLNMIVFADWYNASVIDKIRFLDENTK
;
A
#
# COMPACT_ATOMS: atom_id res chain seq x y z
N LEU A 1 13.18 15.97 -9.62
CA LEU A 1 13.19 14.63 -10.24
C LEU A 1 14.41 13.85 -9.79
N ILE A 2 14.24 12.65 -9.24
CA ILE A 2 15.37 11.75 -8.97
C ILE A 2 15.50 10.72 -10.10
N ILE A 3 16.74 10.52 -10.58
CA ILE A 3 17.03 9.85 -11.84
C ILE A 3 17.98 8.65 -11.65
N LYS A 4 17.62 7.51 -12.26
CA LYS A 4 18.45 6.30 -12.45
C LYS A 4 19.23 6.41 -13.77
N ASN A 5 20.51 6.02 -13.77
CA ASN A 5 21.42 6.31 -14.89
C ASN A 5 22.40 5.16 -15.21
N HIS A 6 22.84 5.08 -16.47
CA HIS A 6 23.86 4.20 -17.05
C HIS A 6 24.68 4.98 -18.13
N ASP A 7 25.53 4.30 -18.90
CA ASP A 7 26.33 4.66 -20.09
C ASP A 7 27.68 5.40 -20.00
N ASN A 8 28.42 5.11 -21.08
CA ASN A 8 29.80 5.41 -21.43
C ASN A 8 30.01 6.88 -21.82
N SER A 9 31.20 7.35 -21.39
CA SER A 9 31.95 8.59 -21.64
C SER A 9 31.51 9.47 -22.84
N SER A 10 31.54 10.81 -22.83
CA SER A 10 32.30 11.81 -22.06
C SER A 10 31.59 13.15 -22.20
N SER A 11 31.57 13.96 -21.12
CA SER A 11 31.31 15.43 -21.09
C SER A 11 29.97 15.96 -21.67
N VAL A 12 29.24 16.72 -20.82
CA VAL A 12 27.87 17.28 -20.95
C VAL A 12 26.78 16.34 -20.38
N PHE A 13 26.28 16.62 -19.18
CA PHE A 13 25.10 16.04 -18.47
C PHE A 13 24.41 14.79 -19.07
N PHE A 14 25.14 13.68 -19.30
CA PHE A 14 24.55 12.48 -19.92
C PHE A 14 23.83 11.57 -18.90
N LEU A 15 22.53 11.41 -19.12
CA LEU A 15 21.61 10.46 -18.50
C LEU A 15 21.56 9.14 -19.32
N GLY A 16 22.68 8.43 -19.49
CA GLY A 16 22.71 7.17 -20.24
C GLY A 16 21.75 6.07 -19.76
N LEU A 17 21.26 5.22 -20.65
CA LEU A 17 19.93 4.56 -20.67
C LEU A 17 18.72 5.46 -20.98
N GLY A 18 18.82 6.78 -20.81
CA GLY A 18 17.74 7.70 -21.16
C GLY A 18 16.49 7.54 -20.31
N HIS A 19 16.56 6.79 -19.19
CA HIS A 19 15.42 6.64 -18.28
C HIS A 19 15.09 8.00 -17.66
N GLY A 20 16.09 8.67 -17.09
CA GLY A 20 15.95 10.04 -16.60
C GLY A 20 15.47 11.04 -17.63
N THR A 21 16.04 11.00 -18.84
CA THR A 21 15.63 11.87 -19.96
C THR A 21 14.18 11.63 -20.33
N PHE A 22 13.79 10.36 -20.42
CA PHE A 22 12.41 9.97 -20.72
C PHE A 22 11.44 10.44 -19.62
N VAL A 23 11.80 10.22 -18.35
CA VAL A 23 11.00 10.63 -17.19
C VAL A 23 10.86 12.16 -17.11
N ALA A 24 11.95 12.91 -17.29
CA ALA A 24 11.92 14.37 -17.36
C ALA A 24 11.12 14.87 -18.57
N GLY A 25 11.25 14.19 -19.71
CA GLY A 25 10.54 14.50 -20.94
C GLY A 25 9.03 14.37 -20.80
N LEU A 26 8.54 13.31 -20.15
CA LEU A 26 7.11 13.17 -19.85
C LEU A 26 6.57 14.33 -19.00
N ILE A 27 7.39 14.91 -18.14
CA ILE A 27 6.99 16.05 -17.30
C ILE A 27 7.03 17.34 -18.10
N ALA A 28 8.13 17.66 -18.78
CA ALA A 28 8.39 19.02 -19.29
C ALA A 28 9.04 19.10 -20.68
N SER A 29 8.97 18.04 -21.50
CA SER A 29 9.38 18.13 -22.90
C SER A 29 8.59 19.21 -23.65
N SER A 30 9.26 19.95 -24.53
CA SER A 30 8.68 20.91 -25.46
C SER A 30 8.74 20.45 -26.93
N ASP A 31 9.16 19.21 -27.17
CA ASP A 31 9.14 18.60 -28.49
C ASP A 31 7.72 18.11 -28.82
N ARG A 32 7.12 18.66 -29.87
CA ARG A 32 5.77 18.32 -30.37
C ARG A 32 5.56 16.83 -30.63
N LYS A 33 6.60 16.04 -30.86
CA LYS A 33 6.48 14.58 -31.07
C LYS A 33 6.30 13.80 -29.77
N CYS A 34 6.75 14.36 -28.65
CA CYS A 34 6.59 13.80 -27.30
C CYS A 34 6.52 14.94 -26.29
N ASP A 35 5.44 15.71 -26.35
CA ASP A 35 5.20 16.84 -25.44
C ASP A 35 5.03 16.34 -24.01
N GLY A 36 5.66 17.04 -23.07
CA GLY A 36 5.44 16.83 -21.65
C GLY A 36 4.14 17.49 -21.20
N PHE A 37 3.64 17.11 -20.02
CA PHE A 37 2.41 17.69 -19.46
C PHE A 37 2.58 19.17 -19.04
N ALA A 38 3.77 19.57 -18.62
CA ALA A 38 4.09 20.90 -18.14
C ALA A 38 5.42 21.43 -18.75
N PRO A 39 5.45 21.79 -20.04
CA PRO A 39 6.68 22.21 -20.75
C PRO A 39 7.37 23.45 -20.17
N ALA A 40 6.63 24.30 -19.45
CA ALA A 40 7.16 25.50 -18.79
C ALA A 40 7.67 25.24 -17.35
N ALA A 41 7.59 24.00 -16.85
CA ALA A 41 8.04 23.66 -15.50
C ALA A 41 9.58 23.67 -15.42
N SER A 42 10.10 24.19 -14.30
CA SER A 42 11.53 24.12 -14.00
C SER A 42 11.90 22.71 -13.52
N ILE A 43 12.90 22.09 -14.14
CA ILE A 43 13.33 20.72 -13.81
C ILE A 43 14.64 20.74 -13.03
N TYR A 44 14.61 20.13 -11.84
CA TYR A 44 15.80 19.76 -11.08
C TYR A 44 16.01 18.24 -11.19
N ALA A 45 17.20 17.85 -11.61
CA ALA A 45 17.58 16.45 -11.81
C ALA A 45 18.62 16.03 -10.77
N TYR A 46 18.29 15.03 -9.95
CA TYR A 46 19.19 14.45 -8.96
C TYR A 46 19.64 13.07 -9.43
N LYS A 47 20.94 12.88 -9.56
CA LYS A 47 21.53 11.59 -9.90
C LYS A 47 21.94 10.86 -8.62
N VAL A 48 21.25 9.78 -8.32
CA VAL A 48 21.47 8.98 -7.09
C VAL A 48 21.79 7.52 -7.40
N PHE A 49 22.10 7.20 -8.65
CA PHE A 49 22.54 5.86 -9.04
C PHE A 49 23.91 5.94 -9.70
N THR A 50 24.76 4.97 -9.34
CA THR A 50 25.97 4.68 -10.09
C THR A 50 25.63 4.03 -11.43
N LYS A 51 26.65 3.92 -12.29
CA LYS A 51 26.56 3.17 -13.56
C LYS A 51 26.19 1.70 -13.34
N LYS A 52 26.59 1.11 -12.20
CA LYS A 52 26.31 -0.30 -11.85
C LYS A 52 24.93 -0.50 -11.20
N GLN A 53 24.04 0.50 -11.28
CA GLN A 53 22.71 0.49 -10.64
C GLN A 53 22.75 0.40 -9.10
N VAL A 54 23.90 0.65 -8.49
CA VAL A 54 24.05 0.79 -7.04
C VAL A 54 23.58 2.18 -6.63
N SER A 55 22.84 2.25 -5.53
CA SER A 55 22.40 3.48 -4.87
C SER A 55 22.54 3.31 -3.36
N PHE A 56 22.68 4.43 -2.66
CA PHE A 56 22.81 4.46 -1.20
C PHE A 56 21.80 5.43 -0.63
N THR A 57 21.25 5.10 0.54
CA THR A 57 20.31 5.94 1.29
C THR A 57 20.85 7.36 1.47
N SER A 58 22.14 7.50 1.80
CA SER A 58 22.80 8.81 1.97
C SER A 58 22.65 9.74 0.76
N TRP A 59 22.71 9.22 -0.47
CA TRP A 59 22.54 10.03 -1.68
C TRP A 59 21.10 10.52 -1.87
N PHE A 60 20.11 9.74 -1.41
CA PHE A 60 18.73 10.20 -1.34
C PHE A 60 18.57 11.30 -0.30
N LEU A 61 19.14 11.12 0.89
CA LEU A 61 19.07 12.12 1.96
C LEU A 61 19.64 13.47 1.49
N ASP A 62 20.78 13.47 0.80
CA ASP A 62 21.38 14.68 0.23
C ASP A 62 20.52 15.33 -0.86
N ALA A 63 19.97 14.52 -1.78
CA ALA A 63 19.06 15.00 -2.81
C ALA A 63 17.79 15.62 -2.22
N PHE A 64 17.24 14.99 -1.18
CA PHE A 64 16.06 15.45 -0.45
C PHE A 64 16.35 16.75 0.31
N ASN A 65 17.49 16.85 1.00
CA ASN A 65 17.95 18.09 1.62
C ASN A 65 18.02 19.25 0.63
N HIS A 66 18.63 19.01 -0.55
CA HIS A 66 18.70 20.04 -1.58
C HIS A 66 17.31 20.37 -2.16
N ALA A 67 16.39 19.41 -2.26
CA ALA A 67 15.02 19.66 -2.71
C ALA A 67 14.25 20.57 -1.74
N ILE A 68 14.39 20.34 -0.43
CA ILE A 68 13.84 21.20 0.63
C ILE A 68 14.44 22.60 0.53
N LEU A 69 15.77 22.71 0.46
CA LEU A 69 16.48 23.99 0.36
C LEU A 69 16.04 24.81 -0.86
N ARG A 70 15.73 24.15 -1.98
CA ARG A 70 15.27 24.82 -3.22
C ARG A 70 13.78 25.11 -3.24
N GLY A 71 12.99 24.60 -2.29
CA GLY A 71 11.54 24.77 -2.28
C GLY A 71 10.86 24.09 -3.47
N ILE A 72 11.30 22.88 -3.83
CA ILE A 72 10.69 22.12 -4.94
C ILE A 72 9.25 21.76 -4.59
N ASN A 73 8.30 22.04 -5.50
CA ASN A 73 6.88 21.74 -5.23
C ASN A 73 6.53 20.26 -5.40
N VAL A 74 7.06 19.62 -6.44
CA VAL A 74 6.75 18.23 -6.80
C VAL A 74 8.03 17.43 -6.97
N LEU A 75 8.14 16.34 -6.23
CA LEU A 75 9.27 15.41 -6.34
C LEU A 75 8.75 14.06 -6.86
N ASN A 76 9.26 13.64 -8.01
CA ASN A 76 8.97 12.35 -8.61
C ASN A 76 10.10 11.35 -8.35
N LEU A 77 9.74 10.18 -7.80
CA LEU A 77 10.58 9.01 -7.58
C LEU A 77 10.12 7.87 -8.51
N SER A 78 10.73 7.78 -9.68
CA SER A 78 10.49 6.67 -10.61
C SER A 78 11.37 5.46 -10.29
N ILE A 79 11.48 5.17 -9.00
CA ILE A 79 12.32 4.15 -8.40
C ILE A 79 11.60 3.61 -7.16
N GLY A 80 12.00 2.44 -6.73
CA GLY A 80 11.60 1.87 -5.46
C GLY A 80 12.48 0.67 -5.18
N GLY A 81 12.62 0.33 -3.92
CA GLY A 81 13.23 -0.92 -3.49
C GLY A 81 12.19 -1.78 -2.77
N PRO A 82 12.54 -3.04 -2.48
CA PRO A 82 11.83 -3.79 -1.47
C PRO A 82 11.76 -2.95 -0.19
N ASP A 83 10.63 -3.04 0.48
CA ASP A 83 10.35 -2.26 1.68
C ASP A 83 11.10 -2.91 2.85
N PHE A 84 12.26 -2.35 3.23
CA PHE A 84 13.14 -2.84 4.31
C PHE A 84 13.03 -2.01 5.61
N THR A 85 12.05 -1.11 5.71
CA THR A 85 11.92 -0.08 6.76
C THR A 85 13.26 0.60 7.01
N ASP A 86 13.84 1.15 5.94
CA ASP A 86 14.96 2.07 6.07
C ASP A 86 14.44 3.33 6.77
N LEU A 87 14.45 3.31 8.10
CA LEU A 87 13.95 4.39 8.96
C LEU A 87 14.58 5.74 8.58
N PRO A 88 15.92 5.86 8.40
CA PRO A 88 16.51 7.09 7.89
C PRO A 88 15.89 7.60 6.58
N PHE A 89 15.61 6.71 5.63
CA PHE A 89 14.96 7.09 4.37
C PHE A 89 13.51 7.52 4.58
N MET A 90 12.73 6.78 5.38
CA MET A 90 11.32 7.07 5.68
C MET A 90 11.16 8.37 6.46
N ASP A 91 11.97 8.60 7.49
CA ASP A 91 11.99 9.85 8.25
C ASP A 91 12.23 11.04 7.32
N LYS A 92 13.12 10.87 6.33
CA LYS A 92 13.39 11.91 5.34
C LYS A 92 12.25 12.14 4.36
N VAL A 93 11.53 11.08 3.99
CA VAL A 93 10.29 11.19 3.21
C VAL A 93 9.22 11.96 3.99
N TRP A 94 9.10 11.73 5.29
CA TRP A 94 8.19 12.51 6.13
C TRP A 94 8.64 13.97 6.27
N GLU A 95 9.93 14.23 6.48
CA GLU A 95 10.46 15.60 6.51
C GLU A 95 10.20 16.37 5.20
N LEU A 96 10.39 15.71 4.04
CA LEU A 96 10.08 16.28 2.73
C LEU A 96 8.62 16.71 2.62
N THR A 97 7.71 15.79 2.94
CA THR A 97 6.28 16.05 2.83
C THR A 97 5.83 17.08 3.86
N ALA A 98 6.37 17.07 5.08
CA ALA A 98 6.15 18.12 6.09
C ALA A 98 6.53 19.53 5.59
N ASN A 99 7.55 19.64 4.73
CA ASN A 99 7.93 20.90 4.07
C ASN A 99 7.06 21.25 2.85
N GLY A 100 5.93 20.59 2.67
CA GLY A 100 4.96 20.85 1.59
C GLY A 100 5.35 20.24 0.24
N ILE A 101 6.42 19.44 0.16
CA ILE A 101 6.85 18.82 -1.09
C ILE A 101 5.96 17.62 -1.41
N ILE A 102 5.27 17.69 -2.55
CA ILE A 102 4.39 16.62 -3.02
C ILE A 102 5.24 15.49 -3.59
N LEU A 103 5.27 14.36 -2.88
CA LEU A 103 6.03 13.18 -3.27
C LEU A 103 5.17 12.21 -4.08
N ILE A 104 5.61 11.92 -5.31
CA ILE A 104 4.94 10.97 -6.22
C ILE A 104 5.93 9.85 -6.53
N SER A 105 5.52 8.61 -6.30
CA SER A 105 6.41 7.45 -6.44
C SER A 105 5.78 6.32 -7.24
N ALA A 106 6.62 5.61 -8.00
CA ALA A 106 6.23 4.42 -8.75
C ALA A 106 5.97 3.25 -7.79
N ILE A 107 4.85 2.54 -7.95
CA ILE A 107 4.46 1.47 -7.02
C ILE A 107 5.30 0.18 -7.13
N GLY A 108 6.11 0.02 -8.18
CA GLY A 108 6.90 -1.19 -8.46
C GLY A 108 6.48 -1.90 -9.75
N ASN A 109 7.32 -2.81 -10.23
CA ASN A 109 7.11 -3.53 -11.50
C ASN A 109 7.05 -5.06 -11.32
N ASP A 110 6.77 -5.51 -10.11
CA ASP A 110 6.88 -6.91 -9.67
C ASP A 110 5.52 -7.62 -9.68
N GLY A 111 4.51 -6.99 -10.29
CA GLY A 111 3.22 -7.62 -10.61
C GLY A 111 3.36 -8.79 -11.59
N PRO A 112 2.31 -9.64 -11.71
CA PRO A 112 0.94 -9.43 -11.25
C PRO A 112 0.64 -10.02 -9.86
N LYS A 113 1.66 -10.51 -9.13
CA LYS A 113 1.49 -11.01 -7.76
C LYS A 113 1.06 -9.87 -6.83
N PHE A 114 0.22 -10.20 -5.84
CA PHE A 114 -0.18 -9.29 -4.78
C PHE A 114 0.91 -9.27 -3.69
N GLY A 115 1.01 -8.17 -2.93
CA GLY A 115 2.08 -7.99 -1.93
C GLY A 115 3.44 -7.65 -2.55
N THR A 116 3.45 -6.89 -3.64
CA THR A 116 4.66 -6.59 -4.43
C THR A 116 4.99 -5.10 -4.47
N LEU A 117 4.44 -4.33 -3.52
CA LEU A 117 4.63 -2.89 -3.43
C LEU A 117 6.07 -2.54 -3.06
N ASN A 118 6.56 -1.43 -3.59
CA ASN A 118 7.89 -0.92 -3.28
C ASN A 118 7.82 0.37 -2.43
N ASN A 119 8.82 0.53 -1.56
CA ASN A 119 9.03 1.74 -0.78
C ASN A 119 9.68 2.84 -1.66
N PRO A 120 9.30 4.13 -1.52
CA PRO A 120 8.34 4.71 -0.56
C PRO A 120 6.91 4.84 -1.10
N ALA A 121 6.55 4.17 -2.20
CA ALA A 121 5.24 4.35 -2.82
C ALA A 121 4.09 3.77 -1.96
N ASP A 122 4.42 2.87 -1.04
CA ASP A 122 3.54 2.29 -0.02
C ASP A 122 3.24 3.22 1.18
N GLN A 123 4.01 4.30 1.37
CA GLN A 123 3.85 5.22 2.49
C GLN A 123 2.58 6.07 2.39
N MET A 124 1.98 6.41 3.54
CA MET A 124 0.71 7.14 3.60
C MET A 124 0.79 8.56 2.99
N ASP A 125 1.88 9.29 3.21
CA ASP A 125 2.05 10.67 2.69
C ASP A 125 2.58 10.73 1.26
N VAL A 126 2.84 9.58 0.64
CA VAL A 126 3.31 9.47 -0.73
C VAL A 126 2.14 9.12 -1.64
N ILE A 127 2.12 9.73 -2.83
CA ILE A 127 1.19 9.38 -3.90
C ILE A 127 1.83 8.23 -4.68
N GLY A 128 1.43 7.00 -4.36
CA GLY A 128 1.86 5.77 -5.01
C GLY A 128 1.07 5.53 -6.30
N VAL A 129 1.78 5.40 -7.41
CA VAL A 129 1.19 5.35 -8.76
C VAL A 129 1.41 3.99 -9.42
N GLY A 130 0.30 3.31 -9.72
CA GLY A 130 0.30 2.09 -10.55
C GLY A 130 0.17 2.37 -12.04
N GLY A 131 0.42 1.35 -12.85
CA GLY A 131 0.46 1.44 -14.32
C GLY A 131 -0.73 0.78 -15.00
N ILE A 132 -1.34 1.47 -15.96
CA ILE A 132 -2.34 0.93 -16.90
C ILE A 132 -1.84 0.99 -18.36
N ASN A 133 -2.48 0.22 -19.22
CA ASN A 133 -2.30 0.30 -20.67
C ASN A 133 -3.27 1.29 -21.33
N ALA A 134 -3.18 1.45 -22.65
CA ALA A 134 -4.04 2.35 -23.44
C ALA A 134 -5.54 2.04 -23.27
N ASP A 135 -5.89 0.76 -23.10
CA ASP A 135 -7.26 0.28 -22.90
C ASP A 135 -7.78 0.48 -21.46
N SER A 136 -7.01 1.17 -20.60
CA SER A 136 -7.32 1.35 -19.18
C SER A 136 -7.45 0.03 -18.41
N LYS A 137 -6.67 -0.99 -18.79
CA LYS A 137 -6.47 -2.22 -18.01
C LYS A 137 -5.19 -2.11 -17.19
N ILE A 138 -5.20 -2.69 -15.98
CA ILE A 138 -4.02 -2.78 -15.13
C ILE A 138 -2.89 -3.48 -15.90
N ALA A 139 -1.74 -2.83 -16.00
CA ALA A 139 -0.59 -3.40 -16.67
C ALA A 139 -0.07 -4.61 -15.87
N ARG A 140 0.32 -5.69 -16.56
CA ARG A 140 0.72 -6.94 -15.90
C ARG A 140 1.89 -6.74 -14.93
N PHE A 141 2.83 -5.87 -15.26
CA PHE A 141 3.97 -5.55 -14.41
C PHE A 141 3.60 -4.69 -13.19
N SER A 142 2.46 -3.97 -13.19
CA SER A 142 2.15 -3.05 -12.09
C SER A 142 2.02 -3.84 -10.79
N SER A 143 2.85 -3.49 -9.81
CA SER A 143 2.75 -4.03 -8.45
C SER A 143 1.39 -3.74 -7.84
N ARG A 144 0.98 -4.60 -6.91
CA ARG A 144 -0.37 -4.66 -6.35
C ARG A 144 -0.29 -4.84 -4.84
N GLY A 145 -1.16 -4.14 -4.12
CA GLY A 145 -1.21 -4.16 -2.67
C GLY A 145 -1.73 -5.48 -2.11
N MET A 146 -1.95 -5.57 -0.80
CA MET A 146 -1.80 -4.53 0.23
C MET A 146 -0.36 -4.20 0.63
N THR A 147 -0.16 -3.19 1.48
CA THR A 147 1.12 -2.93 2.17
C THR A 147 1.54 -4.17 2.97
N THR A 148 2.83 -4.51 2.93
CA THR A 148 3.34 -5.74 3.54
C THR A 148 3.81 -5.54 4.98
N TRP A 149 4.28 -4.34 5.33
CA TRP A 149 4.75 -4.00 6.67
C TRP A 149 3.69 -4.07 7.78
N GLU A 150 2.40 -4.09 7.42
CA GLU A 150 1.27 -4.21 8.35
C GLU A 150 0.70 -5.64 8.43
N LEU A 151 1.08 -6.53 7.50
CA LEU A 151 0.59 -7.91 7.46
C LEU A 151 0.84 -8.73 8.74
N PRO A 152 1.90 -8.47 9.54
CA PRO A 152 2.04 -9.14 10.83
C PRO A 152 0.88 -8.90 11.80
N ALA A 153 0.17 -7.77 11.64
CA ALA A 153 -1.03 -7.46 12.41
C ALA A 153 -2.31 -7.99 11.75
N GLY A 154 -2.20 -8.74 10.64
CA GLY A 154 -3.31 -9.42 9.96
C GLY A 154 -3.55 -8.94 8.53
N TYR A 155 -3.61 -7.63 8.30
CA TYR A 155 -3.91 -7.05 6.99
C TYR A 155 -3.18 -5.71 6.79
N GLY A 156 -2.89 -5.38 5.54
CA GLY A 156 -2.30 -4.10 5.14
C GLY A 156 -3.30 -3.12 4.51
N ARG A 157 -2.82 -1.89 4.30
CA ARG A 157 -3.55 -0.78 3.68
C ARG A 157 -3.64 -0.88 2.16
N VAL A 158 -4.63 -0.17 1.62
CA VAL A 158 -4.86 -0.02 0.18
C VAL A 158 -3.76 0.81 -0.47
N LYS A 159 -3.08 0.20 -1.44
CA LYS A 159 -2.14 0.82 -2.38
C LYS A 159 -2.19 0.06 -3.71
N PRO A 160 -1.92 0.69 -4.88
CA PRO A 160 -1.54 2.10 -5.08
C PRO A 160 -2.68 3.08 -4.71
N ASP A 161 -2.39 4.38 -4.64
CA ASP A 161 -3.43 5.39 -4.42
C ASP A 161 -4.28 5.61 -5.69
N ILE A 162 -3.61 5.65 -6.84
CA ILE A 162 -4.22 5.84 -8.16
C ILE A 162 -3.41 5.08 -9.23
N VAL A 163 -3.96 4.98 -10.44
CA VAL A 163 -3.24 4.47 -11.61
C VAL A 163 -3.18 5.48 -12.75
N SER A 164 -2.13 5.40 -13.56
CA SER A 164 -1.95 6.22 -14.75
C SER A 164 -1.31 5.43 -15.89
N TYR A 165 -1.25 6.01 -17.08
CA TYR A 165 -0.66 5.36 -18.25
C TYR A 165 0.80 5.03 -18.00
N GLY A 166 1.12 3.73 -18.04
CA GLY A 166 2.45 3.21 -17.77
C GLY A 166 2.93 2.18 -18.79
N ALA A 167 2.09 1.71 -19.71
CA ALA A 167 2.50 0.77 -20.75
C ALA A 167 2.57 1.43 -22.12
N SER A 168 3.69 1.25 -22.82
CA SER A 168 3.96 1.73 -24.18
C SER A 168 3.72 3.24 -24.34
N VAL A 169 4.12 4.04 -23.35
CA VAL A 169 3.99 5.50 -23.39
C VAL A 169 5.15 6.08 -24.18
N TYR A 170 4.85 7.02 -25.08
CA TYR A 170 5.86 7.75 -25.86
C TYR A 170 6.45 8.92 -25.05
N GLY A 171 7.77 9.06 -25.07
CA GLY A 171 8.50 10.11 -24.35
C GLY A 171 9.89 10.33 -24.93
N SER A 172 10.61 11.33 -24.41
CA SER A 172 11.90 11.76 -24.94
C SER A 172 12.97 10.65 -24.90
N ALA A 173 13.79 10.59 -25.95
CA ALA A 173 14.94 9.71 -26.08
C ALA A 173 16.26 10.51 -26.00
N LEU A 174 17.38 9.81 -25.81
CA LEU A 174 18.70 10.44 -25.69
C LEU A 174 19.24 11.01 -27.00
N ASP A 175 18.81 10.45 -28.12
CA ASP A 175 19.20 10.83 -29.47
C ASP A 175 18.43 12.06 -29.99
N GLY A 176 17.63 12.70 -29.14
CA GLY A 176 16.77 13.83 -29.51
C GLY A 176 15.46 13.42 -30.19
N GLY A 177 15.16 12.11 -30.28
CA GLY A 177 13.89 11.60 -30.76
C GLY A 177 12.90 11.28 -29.62
N CYS A 178 11.85 10.54 -29.97
CA CYS A 178 10.89 9.99 -29.02
C CYS A 178 10.90 8.46 -29.10
N ARG A 179 10.75 7.79 -27.96
CA ARG A 179 10.68 6.33 -27.86
C ARG A 179 9.50 5.91 -26.99
N ALA A 180 9.12 4.64 -27.04
CA ALA A 180 8.11 4.09 -26.14
C ALA A 180 8.76 3.32 -24.98
N LEU A 181 8.27 3.49 -23.76
CA LEU A 181 8.66 2.70 -22.59
C LEU A 181 7.45 2.20 -21.80
N SER A 182 7.69 1.15 -21.00
CA SER A 182 6.71 0.57 -20.08
C SER A 182 7.29 0.46 -18.67
N GLY A 183 6.47 0.79 -17.66
CA GLY A 183 6.79 0.65 -16.24
C GLY A 183 5.96 1.58 -15.36
N THR A 184 5.88 1.33 -14.06
CA THR A 184 5.32 2.29 -13.10
C THR A 184 6.24 3.51 -12.92
N SER A 185 7.52 3.34 -13.28
CA SER A 185 8.49 4.42 -13.49
C SER A 185 8.15 5.34 -14.68
N VAL A 186 7.17 4.97 -15.50
CA VAL A 186 6.55 5.80 -16.56
C VAL A 186 5.23 6.40 -16.07
N ALA A 187 4.43 5.65 -15.32
CA ALA A 187 3.15 6.14 -14.78
C ALA A 187 3.33 7.26 -13.74
N SER A 188 4.32 7.15 -12.86
CA SER A 188 4.65 8.17 -11.84
C SER A 188 4.93 9.57 -12.42
N PRO A 189 5.80 9.76 -13.44
CA PRO A 189 6.04 11.08 -14.01
C PRO A 189 4.88 11.62 -14.84
N VAL A 190 4.00 10.76 -15.38
CA VAL A 190 2.74 11.22 -15.99
C VAL A 190 1.89 11.93 -14.92
N VAL A 191 1.79 11.37 -13.71
CA VAL A 191 1.10 12.02 -12.59
C VAL A 191 1.85 13.27 -12.13
N ALA A 192 3.19 13.25 -12.05
CA ALA A 192 3.96 14.43 -11.65
C ALA A 192 3.80 15.61 -12.61
N GLY A 193 3.79 15.34 -13.92
CA GLY A 193 3.51 16.35 -14.94
C GLY A 193 2.07 16.87 -14.87
N ALA A 194 1.10 15.96 -14.67
CA ALA A 194 -0.29 16.34 -14.45
C ALA A 194 -0.46 17.23 -13.19
N VAL A 195 0.20 16.91 -12.09
CA VAL A 195 0.20 17.74 -10.88
C VAL A 195 0.84 19.10 -11.17
N ALA A 196 1.99 19.15 -11.85
CA ALA A 196 2.64 20.41 -12.19
C ALA A 196 1.73 21.34 -13.01
N VAL A 197 1.01 20.82 -14.02
CA VAL A 197 0.07 21.64 -14.80
C VAL A 197 -1.16 22.03 -13.98
N MET A 198 -1.69 21.14 -13.12
CA MET A 198 -2.79 21.50 -12.21
C MET A 198 -2.41 22.64 -11.26
N LEU A 199 -1.24 22.54 -10.60
CA LEU A 199 -0.74 23.56 -9.70
C LEU A 199 -0.57 24.90 -10.41
N SER A 200 -0.11 24.91 -11.67
CA SER A 200 0.03 26.15 -12.45
C SER A 200 -1.28 26.93 -12.63
N GLY A 201 -2.44 26.25 -12.55
CA GLY A 201 -3.76 26.86 -12.62
C GLY A 201 -4.41 27.17 -11.27
N ILE A 202 -3.75 26.84 -10.14
CA ILE A 202 -4.23 27.13 -8.78
C ILE A 202 -3.42 28.29 -8.21
N GLU A 203 -4.02 29.48 -8.16
CA GLU A 203 -3.36 30.69 -7.67
C GLU A 203 -3.02 30.63 -6.17
N ASP A 204 -3.86 29.98 -5.37
CA ASP A 204 -3.65 29.84 -3.94
C ASP A 204 -2.59 28.77 -3.63
N LYS A 205 -1.35 29.22 -3.45
CA LYS A 205 -0.20 28.35 -3.12
C LYS A 205 -0.36 27.58 -1.82
N ARG A 206 -1.27 27.96 -0.91
CA ARG A 206 -1.54 27.19 0.32
C ARG A 206 -2.11 25.80 0.02
N LEU A 207 -2.73 25.65 -1.16
CA LEU A 207 -3.29 24.38 -1.64
C LEU A 207 -2.23 23.49 -2.30
N TRP A 208 -1.00 23.97 -2.48
CA TRP A 208 0.10 23.23 -3.10
C TRP A 208 0.83 22.37 -2.07
N ASN A 209 0.09 21.47 -1.43
CA ASN A 209 0.62 20.60 -0.38
C ASN A 209 0.24 19.12 -0.61
N PRO A 210 0.93 18.17 0.03
CA PRO A 210 0.74 16.73 -0.19
C PRO A 210 -0.70 16.27 0.06
N ALA A 211 -1.33 16.70 1.16
CA ALA A 211 -2.68 16.28 1.51
C ALA A 211 -3.70 16.69 0.44
N VAL A 212 -3.72 17.98 0.08
CA VAL A 212 -4.72 18.53 -0.85
C VAL A 212 -4.56 17.90 -2.23
N VAL A 213 -3.32 17.75 -2.71
CA VAL A 213 -3.08 17.12 -4.02
C VAL A 213 -3.43 15.64 -4.00
N LYS A 214 -3.11 14.92 -2.92
CA LYS A 214 -3.50 13.51 -2.77
C LYS A 214 -5.03 13.36 -2.74
N GLN A 215 -5.73 14.19 -1.99
CA GLN A 215 -7.20 14.23 -1.97
C GLN A 215 -7.77 14.51 -3.35
N ALA A 216 -7.25 15.52 -4.05
CA ALA A 216 -7.72 15.88 -5.38
C ALA A 216 -7.57 14.74 -6.39
N LEU A 217 -6.43 14.06 -6.37
CA LEU A 217 -6.17 12.94 -7.26
C LEU A 217 -7.06 11.73 -6.96
N ILE A 218 -7.31 11.43 -5.69
CA ILE A 218 -8.14 10.31 -5.24
C ILE A 218 -9.62 10.58 -5.52
N GLU A 219 -10.13 11.73 -5.10
CA GLU A 219 -11.53 12.13 -5.27
C GLU A 219 -11.88 12.39 -6.73
N GLY A 220 -10.89 12.84 -7.52
CA GLY A 220 -11.03 13.04 -8.95
C GLY A 220 -10.90 11.76 -9.77
N ALA A 221 -10.35 10.66 -9.23
CA ALA A 221 -10.04 9.47 -10.01
C ALA A 221 -11.28 8.81 -10.63
N THR A 222 -11.13 8.30 -11.85
CA THR A 222 -12.15 7.49 -12.52
C THR A 222 -11.87 6.01 -12.28
N ARG A 223 -12.75 5.35 -11.52
CA ARG A 223 -12.68 3.90 -11.33
C ARG A 223 -12.72 3.13 -12.66
N LEU A 224 -11.84 2.15 -12.78
CA LEU A 224 -11.74 1.28 -13.94
C LEU A 224 -12.91 0.29 -14.02
N PRO A 225 -13.36 -0.09 -15.23
CA PRO A 225 -14.48 -1.01 -15.39
C PRO A 225 -14.13 -2.44 -14.89
N ASN A 226 -14.98 -2.93 -13.97
CA ASN A 226 -15.29 -4.30 -13.48
C ASN A 226 -14.24 -5.44 -13.43
N VAL A 227 -12.93 -5.19 -13.56
CA VAL A 227 -11.92 -6.26 -13.39
C VAL A 227 -10.85 -5.99 -12.34
N ALA A 228 -10.61 -4.73 -11.97
CA ALA A 228 -9.54 -4.38 -11.05
C ALA A 228 -10.04 -4.21 -9.61
N THR A 229 -9.32 -4.79 -8.65
CA THR A 229 -9.60 -4.58 -7.22
C THR A 229 -9.08 -3.22 -6.75
N MET A 230 -9.53 -2.73 -5.60
CA MET A 230 -8.98 -1.50 -5.01
C MET A 230 -7.48 -1.60 -4.70
N PHE A 231 -6.94 -2.81 -4.46
CA PHE A 231 -5.50 -3.05 -4.28
C PHE A 231 -4.72 -3.14 -5.61
N GLU A 232 -5.39 -3.07 -6.75
CA GLU A 232 -4.74 -2.97 -8.06
C GLU A 232 -4.83 -1.56 -8.63
N GLN A 233 -5.97 -0.90 -8.44
CA GLN A 233 -6.26 0.39 -9.06
C GLN A 233 -6.28 1.59 -8.09
N GLY A 234 -6.29 1.35 -6.78
CA GLY A 234 -6.55 2.40 -5.78
C GLY A 234 -7.94 3.01 -5.98
N ALA A 235 -7.98 4.35 -6.00
CA ALA A 235 -9.18 5.11 -6.35
C ALA A 235 -9.53 5.04 -7.84
N GLY A 236 -8.60 4.60 -8.69
CA GLY A 236 -8.79 4.43 -10.13
C GLY A 236 -7.82 5.24 -10.98
N LYS A 237 -8.17 5.41 -12.25
CA LYS A 237 -7.38 6.15 -13.24
C LYS A 237 -7.40 7.64 -12.95
N MET A 238 -6.23 8.26 -12.96
CA MET A 238 -6.09 9.71 -12.84
C MET A 238 -6.97 10.46 -13.86
N ASN A 239 -7.74 11.43 -13.38
CA ASN A 239 -8.51 12.36 -14.18
C ASN A 239 -8.14 13.79 -13.80
N ILE A 240 -7.32 14.42 -14.65
CA ILE A 240 -6.73 15.74 -14.40
C ILE A 240 -7.82 16.80 -14.25
N LEU A 241 -8.86 16.77 -15.09
CA LEU A 241 -9.91 17.78 -15.07
C LEU A 241 -10.75 17.71 -13.79
N ALA A 242 -11.15 16.50 -13.38
CA ALA A 242 -11.90 16.30 -12.14
C ALA A 242 -11.06 16.70 -10.91
N SER A 243 -9.78 16.30 -10.89
CA SER A 243 -8.84 16.65 -9.82
C SER A 243 -8.61 18.16 -9.72
N PHE A 244 -8.46 18.85 -10.86
CA PHE A 244 -8.31 20.30 -10.90
C PHE A 244 -9.57 21.03 -10.44
N GLN A 245 -10.75 20.58 -10.88
CA GLN A 245 -12.04 21.14 -10.45
C GLN A 245 -12.26 20.95 -8.94
N PHE A 246 -11.84 19.81 -8.40
CA PHE A 246 -11.83 19.55 -6.97
C PHE A 246 -10.95 20.56 -6.22
N MET A 247 -9.70 20.76 -6.67
CA MET A 247 -8.79 21.74 -6.05
C MET A 247 -9.33 23.17 -6.11
N ARG A 248 -9.97 23.58 -7.21
CA ARG A 248 -10.55 24.93 -7.35
C ARG A 248 -11.69 25.22 -6.38
N ARG A 249 -12.40 24.19 -5.93
CA ARG A 249 -13.52 24.29 -4.98
C ARG A 249 -13.15 23.74 -3.61
N TYR A 250 -11.85 23.60 -3.36
CA TYR A 250 -11.36 22.90 -2.19
C TYR A 250 -11.72 23.64 -0.90
N THR A 251 -12.28 22.89 0.04
CA THR A 251 -12.47 23.32 1.42
C THR A 251 -11.65 22.38 2.31
N PRO A 252 -10.82 22.90 3.23
CA PRO A 252 -10.03 22.07 4.14
C PRO A 252 -10.88 20.99 4.80
N ARG A 253 -10.52 19.73 4.57
CA ARG A 253 -11.25 18.57 5.06
C ARG A 253 -10.35 17.36 5.22
N ILE A 254 -10.79 16.37 5.99
CA ILE A 254 -10.18 15.04 5.96
C ILE A 254 -10.81 14.15 4.89
N THR A 255 -10.04 13.21 4.35
CA THR A 255 -10.52 12.16 3.43
C THR A 255 -10.08 10.80 3.94
N LEU A 256 -10.98 9.81 3.87
CA LEU A 256 -10.71 8.43 4.24
C LEU A 256 -10.40 7.61 2.99
N ILE A 257 -9.38 6.75 3.07
CA ILE A 257 -8.97 5.87 1.96
C ILE A 257 -8.91 4.42 2.48
N PRO A 258 -9.76 3.52 1.98
CA PRO A 258 -10.88 3.77 1.05
C PRO A 258 -12.01 4.60 1.71
N PRO A 259 -12.90 5.23 0.91
CA PRO A 259 -13.98 6.08 1.43
C PRO A 259 -15.17 5.31 2.02
N TYR A 260 -15.28 4.01 1.72
CA TYR A 260 -16.28 3.09 2.26
C TYR A 260 -15.76 1.65 2.17
N ILE A 261 -16.41 0.73 2.85
CA ILE A 261 -16.16 -0.70 2.77
C ILE A 261 -17.48 -1.44 2.56
N ASP A 262 -17.57 -2.23 1.48
CA ASP A 262 -18.74 -3.06 1.19
C ASP A 262 -18.33 -4.49 0.79
N PHE A 263 -18.59 -5.44 1.67
CA PHE A 263 -18.27 -6.86 1.45
C PHE A 263 -19.11 -7.49 0.32
N ASN A 264 -20.15 -6.82 -0.18
CA ASN A 264 -20.93 -7.31 -1.31
C ASN A 264 -20.37 -6.88 -2.68
N GLU A 265 -19.36 -5.99 -2.70
CA GLU A 265 -18.85 -5.40 -3.94
C GLU A 265 -17.62 -6.14 -4.50
N CYS A 266 -17.84 -7.31 -5.10
CA CYS A 266 -16.78 -8.02 -5.83
C CYS A 266 -16.71 -7.63 -7.32
N PRO A 267 -15.51 -7.56 -7.93
CA PRO A 267 -14.19 -7.88 -7.35
C PRO A 267 -13.51 -6.69 -6.64
N TYR A 268 -14.14 -5.52 -6.61
CA TYR A 268 -13.47 -4.29 -6.17
C TYR A 268 -12.97 -4.34 -4.73
N MET A 269 -13.81 -4.83 -3.82
CA MET A 269 -13.52 -4.92 -2.38
C MET A 269 -12.79 -6.21 -2.00
N TRP A 270 -12.21 -6.95 -2.96
CA TRP A 270 -11.35 -8.07 -2.62
C TRP A 270 -10.15 -7.60 -1.76
N PRO A 271 -9.75 -8.30 -0.68
CA PRO A 271 -10.22 -9.62 -0.26
C PRO A 271 -11.45 -9.62 0.64
N TYR A 272 -11.90 -8.48 1.14
CA TYR A 272 -13.04 -8.40 2.05
C TYR A 272 -14.31 -9.01 1.47
N CYS A 273 -14.57 -8.80 0.18
CA CYS A 273 -15.76 -9.37 -0.47
C CYS A 273 -15.67 -10.88 -0.75
N SER A 274 -14.50 -11.53 -0.66
CA SER A 274 -14.36 -12.96 -1.00
C SER A 274 -14.71 -13.92 0.14
N GLN A 275 -14.89 -13.42 1.36
CA GLN A 275 -15.31 -14.22 2.49
C GLN A 275 -16.30 -13.44 3.38
N PRO A 276 -17.53 -13.96 3.58
CA PRO A 276 -18.45 -13.38 4.54
C PRO A 276 -17.98 -13.63 5.97
N LEU A 277 -18.43 -12.79 6.91
CA LEU A 277 -18.17 -12.98 8.33
C LEU A 277 -19.22 -13.91 8.96
N TYR A 278 -18.87 -14.46 10.12
CA TYR A 278 -19.74 -15.29 10.94
C TYR A 278 -19.33 -15.22 12.40
N ALA A 279 -20.25 -15.56 13.31
CA ALA A 279 -19.95 -15.56 14.75
C ALA A 279 -18.87 -16.60 15.09
N SER A 280 -18.00 -16.29 16.06
CA SER A 280 -16.80 -17.04 16.46
C SER A 280 -15.61 -17.02 15.48
N ALA A 281 -15.69 -16.28 14.37
CA ALA A 281 -14.52 -16.01 13.53
C ALA A 281 -13.57 -15.01 14.21
N LEU A 282 -12.27 -15.10 13.92
CA LEU A 282 -11.30 -14.05 14.21
C LEU A 282 -11.73 -12.74 13.53
N PRO A 283 -11.51 -11.59 14.18
CA PRO A 283 -11.86 -10.29 13.60
C PRO A 283 -11.14 -10.06 12.27
N THR A 284 -11.87 -9.55 11.29
CA THR A 284 -11.26 -9.08 10.03
C THR A 284 -10.80 -7.64 10.20
N ILE A 285 -9.53 -7.39 9.89
CA ILE A 285 -8.90 -6.08 10.05
C ILE A 285 -8.96 -5.31 8.74
N ILE A 286 -9.39 -4.05 8.82
CA ILE A 286 -9.48 -3.12 7.71
C ILE A 286 -8.71 -1.87 8.09
N ASN A 287 -7.62 -1.59 7.38
CA ASN A 287 -6.81 -0.40 7.62
C ASN A 287 -7.22 0.73 6.66
N VAL A 288 -7.58 1.85 7.25
CA VAL A 288 -8.03 3.07 6.55
C VAL A 288 -6.99 4.17 6.77
N THR A 289 -6.54 4.80 5.68
CA THR A 289 -5.68 5.98 5.75
C THR A 289 -6.55 7.22 5.91
N ILE A 290 -6.23 8.06 6.89
CA ILE A 290 -6.85 9.37 7.08
C ILE A 290 -5.91 10.42 6.50
N VAL A 291 -6.30 11.08 5.41
CA VAL A 291 -5.55 12.21 4.85
C VAL A 291 -6.08 13.51 5.45
N ASN A 292 -5.20 14.26 6.11
CA ASN A 292 -5.49 15.50 6.80
C ASN A 292 -5.22 16.72 5.91
N GLY A 293 -6.27 17.21 5.23
CA GLY A 293 -6.19 18.44 4.44
C GLY A 293 -6.32 19.74 5.23
N LEU A 294 -6.34 19.67 6.57
CA LEU A 294 -6.51 20.84 7.43
C LEU A 294 -5.18 21.58 7.73
N GLY A 295 -4.07 20.83 7.82
CA GLY A 295 -2.73 21.31 8.14
C GLY A 295 -1.71 20.17 8.29
N VAL A 296 -0.43 20.51 8.50
CA VAL A 296 0.73 19.57 8.60
C VAL A 296 0.72 18.72 9.88
N SER A 297 -0.24 18.93 10.76
CA SER A 297 -0.47 18.00 11.85
C SER A 297 -1.92 18.05 12.26
N GLY A 298 -2.45 16.92 12.72
CA GLY A 298 -3.82 16.83 13.20
C GLY A 298 -3.91 15.90 14.39
N ARG A 299 -4.94 16.08 15.21
CA ARG A 299 -5.27 15.15 16.30
C ARG A 299 -6.72 14.72 16.16
N ILE A 300 -6.97 13.46 16.45
CA ILE A 300 -8.32 12.93 16.62
C ILE A 300 -8.79 13.36 18.00
N VAL A 301 -9.87 14.14 18.07
CA VAL A 301 -10.33 14.79 19.33
C VAL A 301 -11.18 13.86 20.17
N ASP A 302 -12.04 13.09 19.51
CA ASP A 302 -12.93 12.12 20.12
C ASP A 302 -12.61 10.76 19.52
N GLU A 303 -12.64 9.72 20.36
CA GLU A 303 -12.50 8.34 19.91
C GLU A 303 -13.52 8.06 18.78
N PRO A 304 -13.10 7.50 17.63
CA PRO A 304 -14.02 7.08 16.58
C PRO A 304 -15.07 6.11 17.11
N ILE A 305 -16.35 6.41 16.89
CA ILE A 305 -17.46 5.60 17.40
C ILE A 305 -18.11 4.83 16.26
N TRP A 306 -18.34 3.54 16.49
CA TRP A 306 -19.21 2.71 15.66
C TRP A 306 -20.68 3.03 15.94
N GLU A 307 -21.40 3.46 14.91
CA GLU A 307 -22.83 3.73 14.94
C GLU A 307 -23.57 2.69 14.08
N PRO A 308 -24.17 1.65 14.68
CA PRO A 308 -24.88 0.61 13.94
C PRO A 308 -26.19 1.14 13.36
N PHE A 309 -26.52 0.74 12.12
CA PHE A 309 -27.85 0.96 11.55
C PHE A 309 -28.78 -0.17 11.98
N LEU A 310 -29.70 0.11 12.92
CA LEU A 310 -30.56 -0.89 13.54
C LEU A 310 -31.55 -1.54 12.55
N ASP A 311 -31.97 -0.78 11.54
CA ASP A 311 -32.79 -1.25 10.42
C ASP A 311 -32.02 -2.17 9.47
N GLU A 312 -30.69 -2.03 9.40
CA GLU A 312 -29.79 -2.88 8.63
C GLU A 312 -28.99 -3.85 9.51
N LYS A 313 -29.51 -4.24 10.68
CA LYS A 313 -28.86 -5.24 11.57
C LYS A 313 -27.42 -4.90 11.96
N GLY A 314 -27.05 -3.63 12.04
CA GLY A 314 -25.70 -3.21 12.43
C GLY A 314 -25.32 -3.60 13.86
N ASP A 315 -26.31 -3.85 14.73
CA ASP A 315 -26.15 -4.22 16.13
C ASP A 315 -25.52 -5.60 16.35
N ILE A 316 -25.53 -6.47 15.33
CA ILE A 316 -24.87 -7.78 15.40
C ILE A 316 -23.38 -7.74 15.05
N LEU A 317 -22.87 -6.58 14.64
CA LEU A 317 -21.45 -6.35 14.39
C LEU A 317 -20.79 -5.83 15.67
N ASN A 318 -19.72 -6.50 16.07
CA ASN A 318 -18.80 -6.00 17.07
C ASN A 318 -17.60 -5.37 16.35
N VAL A 319 -17.46 -4.05 16.48
CA VAL A 319 -16.46 -3.23 15.80
C VAL A 319 -15.58 -2.57 16.85
N SER A 320 -14.29 -2.89 16.83
CA SER A 320 -13.26 -2.18 17.60
C SER A 320 -12.36 -1.38 16.67
N ILE A 321 -11.90 -0.23 17.16
CA ILE A 321 -11.18 0.75 16.35
C ILE A 321 -9.89 1.13 17.06
N MET A 322 -8.78 1.06 16.36
CA MET A 322 -7.48 1.56 16.78
C MET A 322 -7.05 2.66 15.82
N TYR A 323 -6.46 3.74 16.29
CA TYR A 323 -6.18 4.91 15.45
C TYR A 323 -4.92 5.65 15.88
N SER A 324 -4.40 6.49 14.99
CA SER A 324 -3.28 7.38 15.30
C SER A 324 -3.72 8.60 16.11
N ASP A 325 -3.15 8.80 17.29
CA ASP A 325 -3.38 10.00 18.11
C ASP A 325 -2.96 11.30 17.39
N LEU A 326 -1.84 11.21 16.66
CA LEU A 326 -1.26 12.29 15.87
C LEU A 326 -1.21 11.89 14.40
N LEU A 327 -1.84 12.70 13.55
CA LEU A 327 -1.71 12.65 12.11
C LEU A 327 -0.53 13.55 11.75
N TRP A 328 0.57 12.96 11.29
CA TRP A 328 1.77 13.68 10.91
C TRP A 328 2.54 12.90 9.83
N PRO A 329 3.07 13.58 8.79
CA PRO A 329 2.90 15.01 8.50
C PRO A 329 1.53 15.36 7.90
N TRP A 330 0.95 14.51 7.07
CA TRP A 330 -0.33 14.83 6.43
C TRP A 330 -1.36 13.72 6.57
N SER A 331 -0.96 12.61 7.16
CA SER A 331 -1.78 11.42 7.22
C SER A 331 -1.67 10.75 8.59
N GLY A 332 -2.66 9.92 8.88
CA GLY A 332 -2.60 8.92 9.94
C GLY A 332 -3.47 7.74 9.55
N TYR A 333 -3.78 6.89 10.51
CA TYR A 333 -4.50 5.65 10.24
C TYR A 333 -5.65 5.43 11.22
N MET A 334 -6.60 4.63 10.77
CA MET A 334 -7.64 4.00 11.56
C MET A 334 -7.71 2.53 11.14
N ALA A 335 -7.40 1.61 12.05
CA ALA A 335 -7.53 0.18 11.90
C ALA A 335 -8.86 -0.27 12.54
N ILE A 336 -9.69 -0.95 11.78
CA ILE A 336 -11.03 -1.39 12.20
C ILE A 336 -11.00 -2.92 12.26
N ALA A 337 -11.26 -3.49 13.43
CA ALA A 337 -11.44 -4.92 13.59
C ALA A 337 -12.94 -5.22 13.69
N VAL A 338 -13.44 -6.03 12.76
CA VAL A 338 -14.86 -6.34 12.64
C VAL A 338 -15.10 -7.82 12.89
N SER A 339 -16.03 -8.12 13.80
CA SER A 339 -16.46 -9.48 14.15
C SER A 339 -17.98 -9.53 14.30
N VAL A 340 -18.55 -10.73 14.36
CA VAL A 340 -19.99 -10.94 14.54
C VAL A 340 -20.24 -11.45 15.96
N VAL A 341 -21.20 -10.83 16.66
CA VAL A 341 -21.58 -11.25 18.02
C VAL A 341 -22.28 -12.62 18.00
N ALA A 342 -22.32 -13.31 19.15
CA ALA A 342 -22.90 -14.66 19.24
C ALA A 342 -24.36 -14.75 18.77
N ASP A 343 -25.15 -13.70 19.01
CA ASP A 343 -26.56 -13.62 18.57
C ASP A 343 -26.70 -13.64 17.04
N GLY A 344 -25.65 -13.23 16.32
CA GLY A 344 -25.57 -13.28 14.86
C GLY A 344 -25.20 -14.66 14.29
N SER A 345 -25.01 -15.69 15.12
CA SER A 345 -24.54 -17.03 14.69
C SER A 345 -25.44 -17.75 13.68
N THR A 346 -26.73 -17.41 13.63
CA THR A 346 -27.71 -17.98 12.69
C THR A 346 -28.16 -16.98 11.62
N TYR A 347 -27.64 -15.76 11.65
CA TYR A 347 -28.03 -14.72 10.72
C TYR A 347 -27.43 -14.95 9.34
N ASP A 348 -28.27 -14.79 8.31
CA ASP A 348 -27.85 -14.76 6.91
C ASP A 348 -28.38 -13.46 6.30
N GLY A 349 -27.47 -12.52 6.05
CA GLY A 349 -27.85 -11.21 5.50
C GLY A 349 -26.67 -10.27 5.33
N SER A 350 -26.97 -8.98 5.19
CA SER A 350 -25.97 -7.92 5.35
C SER A 350 -26.21 -7.19 6.66
N ALA A 351 -25.14 -6.73 7.28
CA ALA A 351 -25.17 -5.80 8.40
C ALA A 351 -24.46 -4.51 8.02
N SER A 352 -24.94 -3.35 8.47
CA SER A 352 -24.35 -2.06 8.09
C SER A 352 -24.36 -1.03 9.22
N GLY A 353 -23.49 -0.05 9.10
CA GLY A 353 -23.39 1.09 10.00
C GLY A 353 -22.32 2.05 9.53
N ARG A 354 -21.96 3.00 10.40
CA ARG A 354 -20.96 4.02 10.08
C ARG A 354 -19.99 4.25 11.23
N ILE A 355 -18.80 4.72 10.87
CA ILE A 355 -17.79 5.20 11.81
C ILE A 355 -17.57 6.67 11.54
N SER A 356 -17.72 7.52 12.55
CA SER A 356 -17.47 8.96 12.45
C SER A 356 -16.10 9.30 13.04
N VAL A 357 -15.23 9.96 12.28
CA VAL A 357 -13.92 10.44 12.75
C VAL A 357 -13.85 11.94 12.65
N THR A 358 -13.43 12.60 13.72
CA THR A 358 -13.24 14.06 13.75
C THR A 358 -11.79 14.42 14.04
N VAL A 359 -11.18 15.15 13.12
CA VAL A 359 -9.82 15.65 13.24
C VAL A 359 -9.84 17.15 13.45
N VAL A 360 -9.00 17.61 14.35
CA VAL A 360 -8.67 19.02 14.53
C VAL A 360 -7.21 19.24 14.19
N SER A 361 -6.95 20.33 13.48
CA SER A 361 -5.62 20.78 13.11
C SER A 361 -5.49 22.26 13.41
N GLU A 362 -4.31 22.67 13.85
CA GLU A 362 -3.96 24.07 14.01
C GLU A 362 -3.05 24.49 12.86
N ASP A 363 -3.47 25.52 12.13
CA ASP A 363 -2.71 26.05 11.02
C ASP A 363 -2.59 27.58 11.20
N HIS A 364 -1.37 28.05 11.46
CA HIS A 364 -1.06 29.46 11.72
C HIS A 364 -1.96 30.13 12.79
N GLY A 365 -2.24 29.43 13.89
CA GLY A 365 -3.08 29.92 14.99
C GLY A 365 -4.59 29.87 14.72
N VAL A 366 -5.01 29.35 13.56
CA VAL A 366 -6.42 29.09 13.25
C VAL A 366 -6.69 27.61 13.43
N GLN A 367 -7.58 27.29 14.38
CA GLN A 367 -8.04 25.93 14.59
C GLN A 367 -9.09 25.56 13.52
N LYS A 368 -8.82 24.48 12.80
CA LYS A 368 -9.72 23.90 11.79
C LYS A 368 -10.20 22.54 12.28
N ARG A 369 -11.46 22.22 11.99
CA ARG A 369 -12.09 20.95 12.35
C ARG A 369 -12.78 20.35 11.14
N SER A 370 -12.63 19.04 10.94
CA SER A 370 -13.36 18.30 9.91
C SER A 370 -13.74 16.92 10.41
N THR A 371 -14.95 16.51 10.07
CA THR A 371 -15.50 15.19 10.38
C THR A 371 -15.73 14.44 9.07
N ALA A 372 -15.31 13.18 9.00
CA ALA A 372 -15.63 12.27 7.91
C ALA A 372 -16.31 11.01 8.45
N GLN A 373 -17.09 10.37 7.60
CA GLN A 373 -17.83 9.15 7.92
C GLN A 373 -17.39 8.03 6.99
N LEU A 374 -17.05 6.88 7.57
CA LEU A 374 -16.81 5.64 6.84
C LEU A 374 -18.07 4.78 6.91
N LEU A 375 -18.65 4.45 5.77
CA LEU A 375 -19.72 3.46 5.68
C LEU A 375 -19.12 2.05 5.64
N LEU A 376 -19.64 1.17 6.49
CA LEU A 376 -19.24 -0.24 6.55
C LEU A 376 -20.47 -1.11 6.33
N ARG A 377 -20.43 -1.94 5.29
CA ARG A 377 -21.42 -2.99 5.01
C ARG A 377 -20.74 -4.33 4.92
N VAL A 378 -21.22 -5.29 5.70
CA VAL A 378 -20.62 -6.62 5.87
C VAL A 378 -21.62 -7.69 5.49
N ARG A 379 -21.18 -8.68 4.71
CA ARG A 379 -21.96 -9.90 4.42
C ARG A 379 -21.75 -10.89 5.56
N ILE A 380 -22.83 -11.36 6.17
CA ILE A 380 -22.82 -12.33 7.26
C ILE A 380 -23.53 -13.61 6.82
N ILE A 381 -23.00 -14.74 7.27
CA ILE A 381 -23.60 -16.06 7.10
C ILE A 381 -23.70 -16.78 8.46
N PRO A 382 -24.52 -17.85 8.55
CA PRO A 382 -24.51 -18.73 9.72
C PRO A 382 -23.13 -19.34 9.93
N THR A 383 -22.75 -19.56 11.19
CA THR A 383 -21.44 -20.11 11.55
C THR A 383 -21.19 -21.45 10.84
N PRO A 384 -20.15 -21.54 9.98
CA PRO A 384 -19.83 -22.77 9.27
C PRO A 384 -19.45 -23.91 10.24
N PRO A 385 -19.68 -25.18 9.87
CA PRO A 385 -19.23 -26.30 10.67
C PRO A 385 -17.70 -26.30 10.80
N LYS A 386 -17.20 -26.81 11.93
CA LYS A 386 -15.75 -26.94 12.23
C LYS A 386 -14.96 -27.51 11.05
N SER A 387 -15.51 -28.52 10.35
CA SER A 387 -14.87 -29.18 9.21
C SER A 387 -14.50 -28.24 8.06
N GLN A 388 -15.16 -27.08 7.93
CA GLN A 388 -14.91 -26.10 6.87
C GLN A 388 -14.01 -24.94 7.32
N ARG A 389 -13.55 -24.89 8.57
CA ARG A 389 -12.83 -23.74 9.13
C ARG A 389 -11.34 -24.04 9.25
N LEU A 390 -10.53 -23.24 8.55
CA LEU A 390 -9.08 -23.34 8.50
C LEU A 390 -8.47 -22.10 9.17
N LEU A 391 -7.46 -22.33 10.00
CA LEU A 391 -6.67 -21.27 10.62
C LEU A 391 -5.33 -21.15 9.90
N TRP A 392 -5.06 -20.00 9.29
CA TRP A 392 -3.79 -19.66 8.67
C TRP A 392 -2.88 -18.97 9.68
N ASP A 393 -1.67 -19.48 9.86
CA ASP A 393 -0.67 -18.86 10.72
C ASP A 393 0.05 -17.69 10.06
N GLN A 394 -0.37 -16.46 10.35
CA GLN A 394 0.38 -15.27 9.94
C GLN A 394 1.33 -14.77 11.03
N TYR A 395 1.04 -15.07 12.29
CA TYR A 395 1.79 -14.56 13.44
C TYR A 395 3.26 -14.99 13.43
N ARG A 396 3.56 -16.20 12.96
CA ARG A 396 4.93 -16.76 12.87
C ARG A 396 5.54 -16.71 11.49
N ASN A 397 4.78 -16.29 10.49
CA ASN A 397 5.34 -16.09 9.16
C ASN A 397 6.27 -14.88 9.16
N MET A 398 7.29 -14.88 8.29
CA MET A 398 8.25 -13.79 8.14
C MET A 398 7.54 -12.46 7.97
N ARG A 399 7.57 -11.71 9.06
CA ARG A 399 7.24 -10.31 9.12
C ARG A 399 8.39 -9.65 8.40
N TYR A 400 8.16 -9.19 7.17
CA TYR A 400 8.78 -7.97 6.66
C TYR A 400 10.22 -7.74 7.16
N PRO A 401 11.27 -8.02 6.40
CA PRO A 401 12.58 -8.28 7.01
C PRO A 401 13.11 -7.10 7.87
N PRO A 402 13.35 -7.30 9.17
CA PRO A 402 14.38 -6.55 9.89
C PRO A 402 15.79 -7.08 9.58
N GLY A 403 15.91 -8.11 8.72
CA GLY A 403 17.17 -8.79 8.37
C GLY A 403 17.15 -9.45 7.00
N TYR A 404 18.33 -9.78 6.47
CA TYR A 404 18.52 -10.32 5.12
C TYR A 404 18.14 -11.81 5.04
N PHE A 405 16.84 -12.16 5.11
CA PHE A 405 16.42 -13.57 5.01
C PHE A 405 16.52 -14.08 3.57
N PRO A 406 17.21 -15.21 3.35
CA PRO A 406 17.37 -15.75 2.02
C PRO A 406 16.03 -16.21 1.46
N ARG A 407 15.76 -15.94 0.19
CA ARG A 407 14.62 -16.44 -0.55
C ARG A 407 14.69 -17.95 -0.69
N ASP A 408 13.54 -18.60 -0.63
CA ASP A 408 13.43 -20.05 -0.78
C ASP A 408 13.72 -20.59 -2.20
N ASP A 409 13.93 -19.71 -3.19
CA ASP A 409 14.33 -20.13 -4.53
C ASP A 409 15.86 -20.14 -4.70
N LEU A 410 16.48 -21.28 -4.40
CA LEU A 410 17.92 -21.53 -4.59
C LEU A 410 18.40 -21.35 -6.05
N ARG A 411 17.49 -21.21 -7.03
CA ARG A 411 17.83 -20.95 -8.44
C ARG A 411 17.96 -19.46 -8.72
N ASP A 412 17.33 -18.59 -7.93
CA ASP A 412 17.44 -17.13 -8.05
C ASP A 412 18.63 -16.62 -7.22
N LYS A 413 19.79 -16.54 -7.87
CA LYS A 413 21.01 -16.00 -7.25
C LYS A 413 21.07 -14.47 -7.30
N ALA A 414 20.12 -13.81 -7.96
CA ALA A 414 20.13 -12.37 -8.15
C ALA A 414 19.31 -11.66 -7.06
N ASN A 415 18.19 -12.23 -6.64
CA ASN A 415 17.37 -11.73 -5.54
C ASN A 415 17.41 -12.72 -4.40
N ILE A 416 18.38 -12.52 -3.52
CA ILE A 416 18.63 -13.43 -2.42
C ILE A 416 17.56 -13.24 -1.34
N LEU A 417 16.71 -12.21 -1.33
CA LEU A 417 15.84 -11.93 -0.17
C LEU A 417 14.38 -12.32 -0.37
N ASP A 418 13.74 -12.87 0.68
CA ASP A 418 12.28 -12.98 0.71
C ASP A 418 11.63 -11.71 1.29
N TRP A 419 10.66 -11.19 0.57
CA TRP A 419 9.89 -10.00 0.91
C TRP A 419 8.41 -10.13 0.54
N ASN A 420 7.93 -11.32 0.19
CA ASN A 420 6.54 -11.52 -0.30
C ASN A 420 5.50 -11.58 0.84
N ALA A 421 5.96 -11.62 2.09
CA ALA A 421 5.18 -11.59 3.32
C ALA A 421 4.12 -12.70 3.44
N ASP A 422 4.26 -13.76 2.63
CA ASP A 422 3.67 -15.10 2.75
C ASP A 422 2.27 -15.17 3.37
N HIS A 423 1.35 -14.42 2.76
CA HIS A 423 -0.01 -14.19 3.28
C HIS A 423 -1.08 -14.67 2.27
N PRO A 424 -2.28 -15.11 2.72
CA PRO A 424 -3.33 -15.62 1.84
C PRO A 424 -3.77 -14.64 0.76
N HIS A 425 -3.58 -13.35 1.01
CA HIS A 425 -3.97 -12.27 0.09
C HIS A 425 -2.77 -11.67 -0.68
N THR A 426 -1.58 -12.27 -0.61
CA THR A 426 -0.39 -11.86 -1.38
C THR A 426 0.03 -12.95 -2.38
N ASN A 427 1.19 -13.57 -2.21
CA ASN A 427 1.73 -14.65 -3.04
C ASN A 427 0.95 -15.97 -2.89
N PHE A 428 0.20 -16.18 -1.79
CA PHE A 428 -0.67 -17.36 -1.61
C PHE A 428 -2.12 -17.18 -2.08
N LYS A 429 -2.42 -16.08 -2.79
CA LYS A 429 -3.76 -15.80 -3.33
C LYS A 429 -4.38 -16.97 -4.10
N ALA A 430 -3.60 -17.69 -4.90
CA ALA A 430 -4.10 -18.83 -5.66
C ALA A 430 -4.57 -19.99 -4.76
N LEU A 431 -3.82 -20.28 -3.70
CA LEU A 431 -4.19 -21.27 -2.69
C LEU A 431 -5.46 -20.84 -1.94
N TYR A 432 -5.50 -19.59 -1.48
CA TYR A 432 -6.69 -19.01 -0.85
C TYR A 432 -7.93 -19.15 -1.73
N GLN A 433 -7.85 -18.77 -3.01
CA GLN A 433 -8.96 -18.88 -3.95
C GLN A 433 -9.41 -20.33 -4.15
N HIS A 434 -8.46 -21.27 -4.25
CA HIS A 434 -8.77 -22.68 -4.37
C HIS A 434 -9.53 -23.22 -3.13
N LEU A 435 -9.04 -22.90 -1.93
CA LEU A 435 -9.67 -23.30 -0.67
C LEU A 435 -11.08 -22.68 -0.53
N ARG A 436 -11.23 -21.38 -0.82
CA ARG A 436 -12.54 -20.71 -0.84
C ARG A 436 -13.50 -21.35 -1.84
N SER A 437 -13.04 -21.66 -3.06
CA SER A 437 -13.87 -22.33 -4.08
C SER A 437 -14.27 -23.75 -3.69
N SER A 438 -13.52 -24.37 -2.78
CA SER A 438 -13.80 -25.70 -2.23
C SER A 438 -14.69 -25.67 -0.97
N GLY A 439 -15.16 -24.48 -0.56
CA GLY A 439 -16.07 -24.30 0.57
C GLY A 439 -15.41 -24.11 1.94
N TYR A 440 -14.08 -23.92 1.99
CA TYR A 440 -13.36 -23.70 3.25
C TYR A 440 -13.23 -22.22 3.58
N TYR A 441 -13.45 -21.85 4.83
CA TYR A 441 -13.26 -20.51 5.39
C TYR A 441 -11.88 -20.40 6.02
N ILE A 442 -11.14 -19.37 5.65
CA ILE A 442 -9.75 -19.17 6.09
C ILE A 442 -9.73 -17.95 6.99
N GLU A 443 -9.29 -18.15 8.23
CA GLU A 443 -9.11 -17.10 9.22
C GLU A 443 -7.60 -16.88 9.42
N VAL A 444 -7.17 -15.61 9.49
CA VAL A 444 -5.74 -15.23 9.54
C VAL A 444 -5.37 -14.94 10.99
N LEU A 445 -4.48 -15.76 11.55
CA LEU A 445 -4.01 -15.64 12.92
C LEU A 445 -2.90 -14.58 13.02
N GLY A 446 -3.21 -13.45 13.64
CA GLY A 446 -2.26 -12.34 13.89
C GLY A 446 -1.74 -12.27 15.33
N GLU A 447 -2.01 -13.27 16.17
CA GLU A 447 -1.65 -13.28 17.59
C GLU A 447 -1.15 -14.66 18.04
N PRO A 448 -0.53 -14.78 19.24
CA PRO A 448 -0.05 -16.06 19.75
C PRO A 448 -1.17 -17.11 19.85
N LEU A 449 -0.84 -18.38 19.65
CA LEU A 449 -1.85 -19.46 19.70
C LEU A 449 -2.52 -19.56 21.07
N THR A 450 -1.86 -19.13 22.14
CA THR A 450 -2.43 -19.13 23.49
C THR A 450 -3.67 -18.24 23.61
N CYS A 451 -3.81 -17.21 22.77
CA CYS A 451 -4.92 -16.25 22.78
C CYS A 451 -6.17 -16.75 22.01
N VAL A 452 -6.04 -17.77 21.16
CA VAL A 452 -7.12 -18.21 20.26
C VAL A 452 -7.70 -19.56 20.66
N ASP A 453 -9.02 -19.71 20.64
CA ASP A 453 -9.67 -21.01 20.85
C ASP A 453 -9.55 -21.88 19.59
N LEU A 454 -8.68 -22.90 19.64
CA LEU A 454 -8.41 -23.80 18.51
C LEU A 454 -9.52 -24.83 18.28
N SER A 455 -10.45 -24.99 19.24
CA SER A 455 -11.54 -25.97 19.14
C SER A 455 -12.49 -25.69 17.98
N TYR A 456 -12.53 -24.44 17.51
CA TYR A 456 -13.34 -23.97 16.39
C TYR A 456 -12.84 -24.39 15.00
N TYR A 457 -11.59 -24.85 14.89
CA TYR A 457 -10.94 -25.11 13.60
C TYR A 457 -10.69 -26.59 13.36
N SER A 458 -10.88 -27.06 12.14
CA SER A 458 -10.51 -28.44 11.77
C SER A 458 -9.04 -28.57 11.38
N VAL A 459 -8.48 -27.52 10.80
CA VAL A 459 -7.10 -27.50 10.30
C VAL A 459 -6.40 -26.22 10.72
N TYR A 460 -5.17 -26.37 11.18
CA TYR A 460 -4.20 -25.30 11.38
C TYR A 460 -3.11 -25.41 10.30
N LEU A 461 -2.97 -24.36 9.50
CA LEU A 461 -2.03 -24.24 8.39
C LEU A 461 -0.80 -23.43 8.88
N LEU A 462 0.32 -24.11 9.06
CA LEU A 462 1.60 -23.49 9.36
C LEU A 462 2.32 -23.23 8.04
N VAL A 463 2.49 -21.96 7.67
CA VAL A 463 3.05 -21.57 6.37
C VAL A 463 4.29 -20.71 6.59
N ASP A 464 5.40 -21.20 6.08
CA ASP A 464 6.71 -20.56 6.10
C ASP A 464 7.03 -19.88 7.46
N PRO A 465 7.12 -20.67 8.55
CA PRO A 465 7.34 -20.12 9.88
C PRO A 465 8.80 -19.74 10.08
N GLU A 466 9.01 -18.52 10.55
CA GLU A 466 10.32 -17.88 10.69
C GLU A 466 10.62 -17.48 12.13
N ASP A 467 9.64 -17.66 13.02
CA ASP A 467 9.76 -17.50 14.48
C ASP A 467 9.56 -18.85 15.20
N GLU A 468 10.24 -19.01 16.34
CA GLU A 468 10.09 -20.18 17.21
C GLU A 468 8.76 -20.16 18.01
N PHE A 469 8.27 -21.35 18.35
CA PHE A 469 7.08 -21.51 19.19
C PHE A 469 7.41 -21.39 20.68
N PHE A 470 6.64 -20.58 21.41
CA PHE A 470 6.78 -20.52 22.86
C PHE A 470 6.34 -21.83 23.53
N PRO A 471 6.89 -22.19 24.71
CA PRO A 471 6.54 -23.43 25.41
C PRO A 471 5.03 -23.65 25.59
N GLY A 472 4.28 -22.59 25.94
CA GLY A 472 2.83 -22.68 26.10
C GLY A 472 2.07 -22.94 24.79
N GLU A 473 2.57 -22.44 23.66
CA GLU A 473 1.98 -22.73 22.35
C GLU A 473 2.23 -24.17 21.94
N ARG A 474 3.42 -24.70 22.24
CA ARG A 474 3.77 -26.10 21.98
C ARG A 474 2.88 -27.06 22.77
N GLU A 475 2.65 -26.77 24.06
CA GLU A 475 1.76 -27.57 24.91
C GLU A 475 0.32 -27.53 24.43
N LYS A 476 -0.18 -26.33 24.08
CA LYS A 476 -1.51 -26.15 23.52
C LYS A 476 -1.69 -26.92 22.22
N LEU A 477 -0.77 -26.76 21.26
CA LEU A 477 -0.81 -27.50 19.99
C LEU A 477 -0.76 -29.00 20.19
N SER A 478 0.13 -29.48 21.08
CA SER A 478 0.23 -30.90 21.38
C SER A 478 -1.11 -31.44 21.87
N THR A 479 -1.75 -30.73 22.81
CA THR A 479 -3.08 -31.09 23.32
C THR A 479 -4.14 -31.11 22.22
N GLU A 480 -4.23 -30.03 21.42
CA GLU A 480 -5.26 -29.89 20.39
C GLU A 480 -5.15 -30.94 19.29
N VAL A 481 -3.92 -31.25 18.85
CA VAL A 481 -3.67 -32.25 17.81
C VAL A 481 -3.92 -33.67 18.33
N THR A 482 -3.49 -33.98 19.54
CA THR A 482 -3.57 -35.36 20.07
C THR A 482 -4.90 -35.72 20.70
N HIS A 483 -5.61 -34.75 21.29
CA HIS A 483 -6.84 -35.01 22.05
C HIS A 483 -8.10 -34.39 21.44
N ASN A 484 -8.00 -33.25 20.74
CA ASN A 484 -9.17 -32.49 20.26
C ASN A 484 -9.37 -32.54 18.73
N GLY A 485 -8.56 -33.34 18.03
CA GLY A 485 -8.71 -33.65 16.61
C GLY A 485 -8.38 -32.48 15.67
N LEU A 486 -7.51 -31.55 16.09
CA LEU A 486 -6.96 -30.52 15.21
C LEU A 486 -5.98 -31.16 14.22
N ASN A 487 -6.20 -30.95 12.92
CA ASN A 487 -5.23 -31.36 11.90
C ASN A 487 -4.20 -30.24 11.70
N MET A 488 -2.93 -30.59 11.58
CA MET A 488 -1.87 -29.62 11.31
C MET A 488 -1.26 -29.92 9.94
N ILE A 489 -1.21 -28.92 9.06
CA ILE A 489 -0.53 -29.00 7.77
C ILE A 489 0.59 -27.97 7.76
N VAL A 490 1.79 -28.42 7.42
CA VAL A 490 2.99 -27.58 7.39
C VAL A 490 3.43 -27.39 5.95
N PHE A 491 3.51 -26.13 5.53
CA PHE A 491 4.08 -25.68 4.26
C PHE A 491 5.32 -24.86 4.61
N ALA A 492 6.45 -25.54 4.80
CA ALA A 492 7.72 -24.90 5.12
C ALA A 492 8.80 -25.48 4.23
N ASP A 493 9.72 -24.63 3.76
CA ASP A 493 10.93 -25.09 3.11
C ASP A 493 11.95 -25.57 4.15
N TRP A 494 12.76 -26.54 3.76
CA TRP A 494 13.55 -27.33 4.70
C TRP A 494 14.71 -26.49 5.26
N TYR A 495 14.74 -26.34 6.59
CA TYR A 495 15.94 -25.94 7.33
C TYR A 495 17.14 -26.82 6.92
N ASN A 496 18.11 -26.22 6.23
CA ASN A 496 19.37 -26.88 5.91
C ASN A 496 20.51 -26.25 6.72
N ALA A 497 20.85 -26.89 7.84
CA ALA A 497 21.92 -26.45 8.74
C ALA A 497 23.23 -26.17 8.00
N SER A 498 23.59 -27.01 7.01
CA SER A 498 24.83 -26.86 6.25
C SER A 498 24.83 -25.66 5.29
N VAL A 499 23.64 -25.18 4.90
CA VAL A 499 23.48 -23.96 4.10
C VAL A 499 23.51 -22.75 5.03
N ILE A 500 22.79 -22.78 6.15
CA ILE A 500 22.79 -21.70 7.15
C ILE A 500 24.19 -21.45 7.71
N ASP A 501 24.96 -22.50 8.02
CA ASP A 501 26.37 -22.38 8.47
C ASP A 501 27.29 -21.73 7.41
N LYS A 502 26.90 -21.76 6.14
CA LYS A 502 27.64 -21.15 5.01
C LYS A 502 27.14 -19.77 4.64
N ILE A 503 25.90 -19.42 4.99
CA ILE A 503 25.34 -18.10 4.78
C ILE A 503 25.92 -17.18 5.85
N ARG A 504 26.76 -16.24 5.42
CA ARG A 504 27.21 -15.14 6.25
C ARG A 504 26.29 -13.95 5.99
N PHE A 505 25.47 -13.59 6.96
CA PHE A 505 24.75 -12.32 6.94
C PHE A 505 25.79 -11.20 7.06
N LEU A 506 25.99 -10.47 5.97
CA LEU A 506 26.87 -9.31 5.93
C LEU A 506 25.97 -8.08 6.03
N ASP A 507 26.18 -7.28 7.08
CA ASP A 507 25.64 -5.93 7.15
C ASP A 507 26.38 -5.05 6.14
N GLU A 508 25.73 -4.70 5.03
CA GLU A 508 26.34 -3.81 4.03
C GLU A 508 26.54 -2.38 4.54
N ASN A 509 25.98 -1.99 5.71
CA ASN A 509 26.22 -0.69 6.31
C ASN A 509 27.59 -0.58 7.03
N THR A 510 28.35 -1.68 7.14
CA THR A 510 29.68 -1.69 7.79
C THR A 510 30.84 -2.06 6.86
N LYS A 511 30.73 -1.76 5.56
CA LYS A 511 31.88 -1.87 4.62
C LYS A 511 32.74 -0.60 4.57
#